data_AF-A0A1Q3CRE4-F1
#
_entry.id   AF-A0A1Q3CRE4-F1
#
_cell.length_a   1.000
_cell.length_b   1.000
_cell.length_c   1.000
_cell.angle_alpha   90.00
_cell.angle_beta   90.00
_cell.angle_gamma   90.00
#
_symmetry.space_group_name_H-M   'P 1'
#
loop_
_entity.id
_entity.type
_entity.pdbx_description
1 polymer ?
#
loop_
_entity_poly.entity_id
_entity_poly.type
_entity_poly.pdbx_seq_one_letter_code
_entity_poly.pdbx_strand_id
1 'polypeptide(L)'
;IIANGQWGAFLHAEKSNDGSSGAVVYRGKRVDDQQSDWMMSWYNPYSGANFVNTEIREVDHYANNSYWDYLSKLMKRPSLRDTWNGSLSTVGIGRSGCCIFEGILTQEAALVSNV
;
A
#
# COMPACT_ATOMS: atom_id res chain seq x y z
N ILE A 1 3.77 13.55 8.69
CA ILE A 1 2.29 13.53 8.70
C ILE A 1 1.83 13.94 7.31
N ILE A 2 0.91 13.20 6.71
CA ILE A 2 0.25 13.53 5.43
C ILE A 2 -1.22 13.79 5.79
N ALA A 3 -1.73 15.00 5.55
CA ALA A 3 -3.13 15.33 5.85
C ALA A 3 -4.08 14.87 4.74
N ASN A 4 -5.38 14.84 5.03
CA ASN A 4 -6.40 14.53 4.02
C ASN A 4 -6.29 15.47 2.80
N GLY A 5 -6.33 14.91 1.60
CA GLY A 5 -6.16 15.66 0.34
C GLY A 5 -4.70 16.05 0.00
N GLN A 6 -3.71 15.67 0.82
CA GLN A 6 -2.30 15.91 0.51
C GLN A 6 -1.63 14.69 -0.12
N TRP A 7 -0.53 14.95 -0.84
CA TRP A 7 0.34 13.94 -1.40
C TRP A 7 1.66 13.88 -0.63
N GLY A 8 2.15 12.65 -0.40
CA GLY A 8 3.53 12.39 0.00
C GLY A 8 4.25 11.64 -1.11
N ALA A 9 5.56 11.86 -1.23
CA ALA A 9 6.39 11.18 -2.21
C ALA A 9 7.73 10.77 -1.58
N PHE A 10 8.25 9.61 -1.98
CA PHE A 10 9.57 9.12 -1.61
C PHE A 10 10.12 8.25 -2.75
N LEU A 11 11.43 7.98 -2.71
CA LEU A 11 12.10 7.07 -3.63
C LEU A 11 12.65 5.87 -2.85
N HIS A 12 12.31 4.66 -3.30
CA HIS A 12 12.93 3.42 -2.83
C HIS A 12 13.61 2.72 -4.01
N ALA A 13 14.93 2.63 -3.96
CA ALA A 13 15.76 2.09 -5.03
C ALA A 13 16.51 0.83 -4.58
N GLU A 14 16.95 0.04 -5.55
CA GLU A 14 17.79 -1.12 -5.29
C GLU A 14 19.20 -0.71 -4.85
N LYS A 15 19.86 -1.60 -4.07
CA LYS A 15 21.28 -1.42 -3.70
C LYS A 15 22.21 -2.29 -4.54
N SER A 16 21.74 -3.44 -5.06
CA SER A 16 22.59 -4.49 -5.64
C SER A 16 21.91 -5.33 -6.72
N ASN A 17 21.35 -4.72 -7.77
CA ASN A 17 20.75 -5.40 -8.95
C ASN A 17 19.62 -6.42 -8.65
N ASP A 18 19.04 -6.40 -7.45
CA ASP A 18 17.97 -7.30 -7.03
C ASP A 18 16.57 -6.71 -7.30
N GLY A 19 16.50 -5.46 -7.77
CA GLY A 19 15.28 -4.67 -7.81
C GLY A 19 14.91 -4.03 -6.48
N SER A 20 13.75 -3.37 -6.46
CA SER A 20 13.21 -2.64 -5.31
C SER A 20 11.99 -3.35 -4.78
N SER A 21 12.03 -3.76 -3.50
CA SER A 21 10.88 -4.29 -2.80
C SER A 21 10.79 -3.70 -1.40
N GLY A 22 9.58 -3.46 -0.95
CA GLY A 22 9.35 -2.81 0.34
C GLY A 22 7.87 -2.61 0.62
N ALA A 23 7.61 -2.11 1.81
CA ALA A 23 6.28 -1.77 2.26
C ALA A 23 6.33 -0.52 3.15
N VAL A 24 5.21 0.19 3.18
CA VAL A 24 4.95 1.28 4.12
C VAL A 24 3.62 1.04 4.79
N VAL A 25 3.53 1.42 6.06
CA VAL A 25 2.29 1.35 6.84
C VAL A 25 2.00 2.75 7.37
N TYR A 26 0.81 3.25 7.05
CA TYR A 26 0.30 4.51 7.60
C TYR A 26 -0.83 4.24 8.56
N ARG A 27 -0.78 4.86 9.75
CA ARG A 27 -1.90 4.88 10.67
C ARG A 27 -2.78 6.08 10.39
N GLY A 28 -4.07 5.82 10.16
CA GLY A 28 -5.06 6.85 9.84
C GLY A 28 -6.35 6.68 10.63
N LYS A 29 -7.15 7.74 10.69
CA LYS A 29 -8.52 7.68 11.22
C LYS A 29 -9.50 7.24 10.14
N ARG A 30 -10.48 6.42 10.54
CA ARG A 30 -11.61 5.97 9.72
C ARG A 30 -12.80 6.91 9.86
N VAL A 31 -13.90 6.59 9.16
CA VAL A 31 -15.18 7.31 9.22
C VAL A 31 -15.79 7.39 10.62
N ASP A 32 -15.50 6.42 11.48
CA ASP A 32 -16.02 6.30 12.84
C ASP A 32 -15.04 6.79 13.91
N ASP A 33 -14.06 7.62 13.52
CA ASP A 33 -12.98 8.17 14.35
C ASP A 33 -12.03 7.12 14.98
N GLN A 34 -12.26 5.83 14.75
CA GLN A 34 -11.32 4.77 15.12
C GLN A 34 -10.12 4.76 14.18
N GLN A 35 -9.03 4.10 14.61
CA GLN A 35 -7.81 4.00 13.84
C GLN A 35 -7.70 2.68 13.07
N SER A 36 -7.02 2.72 11.94
CA SER A 36 -6.60 1.54 11.18
C SER A 36 -5.20 1.74 10.61
N ASP A 37 -4.53 0.61 10.35
CA ASP A 37 -3.24 0.58 9.69
C ASP A 37 -3.43 0.23 8.22
N TRP A 38 -2.87 1.07 7.36
CA TRP A 38 -2.99 1.03 5.91
C TRP A 38 -1.64 0.66 5.34
N MET A 39 -1.51 -0.58 4.90
CA MET A 39 -0.28 -1.11 4.33
C MET A 39 -0.34 -1.04 2.81
N MET A 40 0.77 -0.59 2.24
CA MET A 40 1.04 -0.65 0.81
C MET A 40 2.42 -1.23 0.61
N SER A 41 2.55 -2.11 -0.37
CA SER A 41 3.82 -2.76 -0.71
C SER A 41 4.01 -2.86 -2.22
N TRP A 42 5.27 -2.90 -2.61
CA TRP A 42 5.71 -2.98 -3.99
C TRP A 42 6.80 -4.03 -4.14
N TYR A 43 6.84 -4.60 -5.33
CA TYR A 43 7.91 -5.46 -5.81
C TYR A 43 8.18 -5.09 -7.25
N ASN A 44 9.34 -4.49 -7.49
CA ASN A 44 9.85 -4.08 -8.79
C ASN A 44 11.19 -4.80 -9.00
N PRO A 45 11.19 -6.05 -9.49
CA PRO A 45 12.41 -6.81 -9.67
C PRO A 45 13.27 -6.23 -10.80
N TYR A 46 14.57 -6.54 -10.80
CA TYR A 46 15.45 -6.19 -11.92
C TYR A 46 14.93 -6.72 -13.27
N SER A 47 14.29 -7.89 -13.26
CA SER A 47 13.62 -8.45 -14.43
C SER A 47 12.32 -9.14 -14.04
N GLY A 48 11.31 -9.05 -14.90
CA GLY A 48 10.00 -9.67 -14.69
C GLY A 48 8.89 -8.65 -14.49
N ALA A 49 7.80 -9.09 -13.86
CA ALA A 49 6.62 -8.28 -13.64
C ALA A 49 6.68 -7.54 -12.30
N ASN A 50 6.16 -6.31 -12.31
CA ASN A 50 5.97 -5.53 -11.11
C ASN A 50 4.68 -5.96 -10.40
N PHE A 51 4.74 -6.05 -9.08
CA PHE A 51 3.60 -6.39 -8.24
C PHE A 51 3.39 -5.34 -7.17
N VAL A 52 2.14 -5.17 -6.78
CA VAL A 52 1.73 -4.32 -5.65
C VAL A 52 0.73 -5.08 -4.81
N ASN A 53 0.69 -4.74 -3.54
CA ASN A 53 -0.33 -5.23 -2.63
C ASN A 53 -0.71 -4.12 -1.65
N THR A 54 -1.98 -4.06 -1.29
CA THR A 54 -2.46 -3.20 -0.22
C THR A 54 -3.44 -3.93 0.68
N GLU A 55 -3.38 -3.63 1.97
CA GLU A 55 -4.25 -4.19 2.98
C GLU A 55 -4.54 -3.16 4.08
N ILE A 56 -5.77 -3.17 4.58
CA ILE A 56 -6.20 -2.34 5.72
C ILE A 56 -6.55 -3.25 6.89
N ARG A 57 -5.89 -3.07 8.02
CA ARG A 57 -6.08 -3.92 9.20
C ARG A 57 -6.19 -3.08 10.48
N GLU A 58 -6.46 -3.76 11.58
CA GLU A 58 -6.47 -3.18 12.90
C GLU A 58 -5.11 -2.55 13.27
N VAL A 59 -5.17 -1.66 14.25
CA VAL A 59 -4.00 -1.00 14.83
C VAL A 59 -2.97 -2.04 15.29
N ASP A 60 -1.70 -1.81 14.92
CA ASP A 60 -0.54 -2.62 15.27
C ASP A 60 -0.49 -4.00 14.59
N HIS A 61 -1.34 -4.26 13.57
CA HIS A 61 -1.33 -5.51 12.84
C HIS A 61 0.05 -5.87 12.25
N TYR A 62 0.82 -4.87 11.82
CA TYR A 62 2.16 -5.06 11.22
C TYR A 62 3.32 -4.79 12.18
N ALA A 63 3.05 -4.67 13.49
CA ALA A 63 4.09 -4.40 14.49
C ALA A 63 5.03 -5.59 14.75
N ASN A 64 4.63 -6.80 14.36
CA ASN A 64 5.41 -8.04 14.54
C ASN A 64 6.00 -8.54 13.20
N ASN A 65 7.23 -9.06 13.25
CA ASN A 65 7.95 -9.55 12.08
C ASN A 65 7.29 -10.72 11.34
N SER A 66 6.45 -11.51 12.02
CA SER A 66 5.74 -12.66 11.40
C SER A 66 4.85 -12.26 10.22
N TYR A 67 4.38 -11.01 10.18
CA TYR A 67 3.53 -10.51 9.10
C TYR A 67 4.32 -10.16 7.83
N TRP A 68 5.60 -9.82 7.95
CA TRP A 68 6.45 -9.51 6.78
C TRP A 68 6.76 -10.77 5.96
N ASP A 69 6.95 -11.90 6.62
CA ASP A 69 7.10 -13.21 5.95
C ASP A 69 5.82 -13.56 5.15
N TYR A 70 4.65 -13.28 5.73
CA TYR A 70 3.37 -13.44 5.06
C TYR A 70 3.25 -12.51 3.83
N LEU A 71 3.55 -11.22 3.99
CA LEU A 71 3.48 -10.24 2.90
C LEU A 71 4.42 -10.60 1.75
N SER A 72 5.62 -11.08 2.04
CA SER A 72 6.57 -11.55 1.01
C SER A 72 5.99 -12.65 0.14
N LYS A 73 5.19 -13.56 0.72
CA LYS A 73 4.48 -14.62 -0.03
C LYS A 73 3.30 -14.06 -0.80
N LEU A 74 2.63 -13.03 -0.26
CA LEU A 74 1.47 -12.41 -0.87
C LEU A 74 1.81 -11.61 -2.13
N MET A 75 3.05 -11.13 -2.26
CA MET A 75 3.53 -10.49 -3.50
C MET A 75 3.53 -11.43 -4.72
N LYS A 76 3.19 -12.71 -4.55
CA LYS A 76 2.86 -13.65 -5.65
C LYS A 76 1.41 -13.55 -6.14
N ARG A 77 0.55 -12.82 -5.43
CA ARG A 77 -0.89 -12.63 -5.65
C ARG A 77 -1.25 -11.15 -5.39
N PRO A 78 -0.98 -10.26 -6.35
CA PRO A 78 -1.15 -8.83 -6.15
C PRO A 78 -2.61 -8.47 -5.81
N SER A 79 -2.80 -7.65 -4.77
CA SER A 79 -4.07 -6.98 -4.49
C SER A 79 -3.97 -5.49 -4.81
N LEU A 80 -4.69 -5.05 -5.84
CA LEU A 80 -4.73 -3.65 -6.25
C LEU A 80 -5.66 -2.80 -5.36
N ARG A 81 -6.47 -3.46 -4.51
CA ARG A 81 -7.55 -2.82 -3.76
C ARG A 81 -7.87 -3.59 -2.48
N ASP A 82 -8.09 -2.89 -1.38
CA ASP A 82 -8.65 -3.47 -0.16
C ASP A 82 -9.69 -2.54 0.47
N THR A 83 -10.69 -3.13 1.12
CA THR A 83 -11.76 -2.42 1.82
C THR A 83 -11.93 -2.98 3.22
N TRP A 84 -12.01 -2.10 4.22
CA TRP A 84 -12.17 -2.52 5.62
C TRP A 84 -12.81 -1.43 6.47
N ASN A 85 -13.95 -1.72 7.11
CA ASN A 85 -14.61 -0.80 8.04
C ASN A 85 -14.81 0.63 7.48
N GLY A 86 -15.35 0.75 6.26
CA GLY A 86 -15.61 2.05 5.61
C GLY A 86 -14.37 2.71 5.01
N SER A 87 -13.22 2.03 5.03
CA SER A 87 -11.95 2.47 4.48
C SER A 87 -11.65 1.75 3.17
N LEU A 88 -11.00 2.42 2.23
CA LEU A 88 -10.66 1.92 0.91
C LEU A 88 -9.25 2.32 0.50
N SER A 89 -8.41 1.31 0.23
CA SER A 89 -7.07 1.49 -0.28
C SER A 89 -6.99 0.98 -1.71
N THR A 90 -6.34 1.73 -2.59
CA THR A 90 -6.05 1.31 -3.96
C THR A 90 -4.60 1.60 -4.32
N VAL A 91 -3.94 0.67 -4.99
CA VAL A 91 -2.53 0.80 -5.39
C VAL A 91 -2.31 0.41 -6.84
N GLY A 92 -1.31 1.03 -7.46
CA GLY A 92 -0.89 0.76 -8.82
C GLY A 92 0.60 0.97 -9.00
N ILE A 93 1.20 0.27 -9.96
CA ILE A 93 2.60 0.46 -10.34
C ILE A 93 2.76 0.36 -11.86
N GLY A 94 3.53 1.28 -12.43
CA GLY A 94 3.88 1.22 -13.86
C GLY A 94 4.74 -0.01 -14.18
N ARG A 95 4.67 -0.49 -15.43
CA ARG A 95 5.58 -1.54 -15.95
C ARG A 95 6.84 -0.90 -16.52
N SER A 96 7.86 -0.72 -15.69
CA SER A 96 9.19 -0.20 -16.08
C SER A 96 10.19 -0.45 -14.94
N GLY A 97 11.50 -0.49 -15.24
CA GLY A 97 12.56 -0.56 -14.22
C GLY A 97 12.60 0.71 -13.34
N CYS A 98 12.22 1.86 -13.89
CA CYS A 98 11.95 3.10 -13.16
C CYS A 98 10.45 3.37 -13.15
N CYS A 99 9.69 2.60 -12.38
CA CYS A 99 8.24 2.71 -12.30
C CYS A 99 7.78 3.71 -11.25
N ILE A 100 6.64 4.37 -11.52
CA ILE A 100 5.89 5.11 -10.52
C ILE A 100 4.96 4.14 -9.82
N PHE A 101 5.06 4.09 -8.49
CA PHE A 101 4.07 3.50 -7.60
C PHE A 101 3.11 4.59 -7.13
N GLU A 102 1.81 4.34 -7.21
CA GLU A 102 0.76 5.21 -6.67
C GLU A 102 -0.08 4.41 -5.68
N GLY A 103 -0.38 5.04 -4.54
CA GLY A 103 -1.30 4.51 -3.55
C GLY A 103 -2.25 5.60 -3.09
N ILE A 104 -3.55 5.32 -3.13
CA ILE A 104 -4.62 6.21 -2.70
C ILE A 104 -5.31 5.58 -1.51
N LEU A 105 -5.32 6.30 -0.39
CA LEU A 105 -5.98 5.91 0.85
C LEU A 105 -7.19 6.83 1.03
N THR A 106 -8.41 6.27 1.00
CA THR A 106 -9.63 7.07 1.04
C THR A 106 -10.77 6.35 1.75
N GLN A 107 -11.85 7.04 2.08
CA GLN A 107 -13.05 6.41 2.63
C GLN A 107 -13.91 5.84 1.51
N GLU A 108 -14.61 4.72 1.74
CA GLU A 108 -15.49 4.10 0.74
C GLU A 108 -16.57 5.07 0.25
N ALA A 109 -17.12 5.87 1.17
CA ALA A 109 -18.16 6.86 0.86
C ALA A 109 -17.67 8.00 -0.05
N ALA A 110 -16.37 8.30 -0.07
CA ALA A 110 -15.80 9.37 -0.90
C ALA A 110 -15.89 9.05 -2.41
N LEU A 111 -16.10 7.78 -2.78
CA LEU A 111 -16.35 7.39 -4.16
C LEU A 111 -17.82 7.52 -4.59
N VAL A 112 -18.75 7.58 -3.64
CA VAL A 112 -20.20 7.63 -3.91
C VAL A 112 -20.67 9.07 -4.12
N SER A 113 -19.98 10.07 -3.59
CA SER A 113 -20.34 11.49 -3.71
C SER A 113 -20.07 12.12 -5.09
N ASN A 114 -19.66 11.33 -6.08
CA ASN A 114 -19.40 11.78 -7.46
C ASN A 114 -20.50 11.36 -8.46
N VAL A 115 -21.72 11.05 -7.98
CA VAL A 115 -22.90 10.77 -8.81
C VAL A 115 -24.03 11.71 -8.45
#